data_AF-A0A1S1Q2Z0-F1
#
_entry.id   AF-A0A1S1Q2Z0-F1
#
_cell.length_a   1.000
_cell.length_b   1.000
_cell.length_c   1.000
_cell.angle_alpha   90.00
_cell.angle_beta   90.00
_cell.angle_gamma   90.00
#
_symmetry.space_group_name_H-M   'P 1'
#
loop_
_entity.id
_entity.type
_entity.pdbx_description
1 polymer ?
#
loop_
_entity_poly.entity_id
_entity_poly.type
_entity_poly.pdbx_seq_one_letter_code
_entity_poly.pdbx_strand_id
1 'polypeptide(L)'
;MSRRFLVFDGDGELVGAFAAWEDAHAWAHLRSAEPATIGPVQVEDRDERRTWTMDGGDHCRLTVWRRHVEYGYCAPSSPEPVPPTTFVPPSAPPPGTVGPRPRSRQRRQVIAS
;
A
#
# COMPACT_ATOMS: atom_id res chain seq x y z
N MET A 1 -19.90 -28.56 12.22
CA MET A 1 -20.08 -27.09 12.14
C MET A 1 -18.79 -26.45 12.62
N SER A 2 -18.13 -25.63 11.79
CA SER A 2 -16.88 -24.95 12.16
C SER A 2 -17.16 -23.83 13.17
N ARG A 3 -16.38 -23.77 14.24
CA ARG A 3 -16.40 -22.67 15.21
C ARG A 3 -15.49 -21.55 14.68
N ARG A 4 -16.09 -20.66 13.91
CA ARG A 4 -15.39 -19.61 13.16
C ARG A 4 -15.02 -18.41 14.03
N PHE A 5 -15.90 -18.03 14.94
CA PHE A 5 -15.75 -16.85 15.78
C PHE A 5 -15.14 -17.26 17.11
N LEU A 6 -13.92 -16.81 17.37
CA LEU A 6 -13.19 -17.10 18.60
C LEU A 6 -13.29 -15.88 19.52
N VAL A 7 -13.46 -16.10 20.83
CA VAL A 7 -13.60 -15.01 21.79
C VAL A 7 -12.48 -15.07 22.82
N PHE A 8 -11.80 -13.95 22.99
CA PHE A 8 -10.67 -13.77 23.89
C PHE A 8 -11.00 -12.72 24.95
N ASP A 9 -10.44 -12.88 26.16
CA ASP A 9 -10.50 -11.86 27.20
C ASP A 9 -9.34 -10.85 27.10
N GLY A 10 -9.25 -9.94 28.08
CA GLY A 10 -8.21 -8.91 28.11
C GLY A 10 -6.79 -9.44 28.31
N ASP A 11 -6.61 -10.67 28.79
CA ASP A 11 -5.31 -11.33 28.88
C ASP A 11 -4.94 -12.07 27.58
N GLY A 12 -5.89 -12.16 26.63
CA GLY A 12 -5.73 -12.88 25.37
C GLY A 12 -6.02 -14.37 25.48
N GLU A 13 -6.65 -14.82 26.57
CA GLU A 13 -7.05 -16.22 26.77
C GLU A 13 -8.35 -16.53 26.01
N LEU A 14 -8.41 -17.72 25.40
CA LEU A 14 -9.59 -18.15 24.65
C LEU A 14 -10.70 -18.56 25.61
N VAL A 15 -11.76 -17.75 25.70
CA VAL A 15 -12.89 -17.94 26.61
C VAL A 15 -14.15 -18.46 25.92
N GLY A 16 -14.21 -18.42 24.59
CA GLY A 16 -15.39 -18.88 23.84
C GLY A 16 -15.11 -19.17 22.37
N ALA A 17 -15.96 -20.01 21.77
CA ALA A 17 -15.87 -20.32 20.34
C ALA A 17 -17.27 -20.64 19.78
N PHE A 18 -17.68 -19.87 18.76
CA PHE A 18 -19.04 -19.84 18.23
C PHE A 18 -19.06 -20.11 16.71
N ALA A 19 -20.17 -20.64 16.23
CA ALA A 19 -20.38 -20.89 14.81
C ALA A 19 -20.96 -19.66 14.07
N ALA A 20 -21.81 -18.88 14.74
CA ALA A 20 -22.45 -17.69 14.21
C ALA A 20 -21.91 -16.42 14.86
N TRP A 21 -21.92 -15.33 14.10
CA TRP A 21 -21.43 -14.02 14.54
C TRP A 21 -22.34 -13.44 15.62
N GLU A 22 -23.65 -13.55 15.41
CA GLU A 22 -24.69 -13.00 16.28
C GLU A 22 -24.59 -13.55 17.71
N ASP A 23 -24.32 -14.85 17.84
CA ASP A 23 -24.15 -15.52 19.14
C ASP A 23 -22.89 -15.03 19.86
N ALA A 24 -21.75 -14.97 19.14
CA ALA A 24 -20.49 -14.49 19.69
C ALA A 24 -20.60 -13.02 20.13
N HIS A 25 -21.25 -12.20 19.31
CA HIS A 25 -21.43 -10.78 19.53
C HIS A 25 -22.30 -10.49 20.75
N ALA A 26 -23.47 -11.15 20.86
CA ALA A 26 -24.35 -11.00 22.00
C ALA A 26 -23.67 -11.47 23.29
N TRP A 27 -22.95 -12.60 23.24
CA TRP A 27 -22.19 -13.10 24.39
C TRP A 27 -21.10 -12.11 24.82
N ALA A 28 -20.33 -11.56 23.88
CA ALA A 28 -19.25 -10.62 24.18
C ALA A 28 -19.77 -9.32 24.84
N HIS A 29 -20.93 -8.80 24.40
CA HIS A 29 -21.57 -7.65 25.03
C HIS A 29 -22.03 -7.93 26.47
N LEU A 30 -22.66 -9.08 26.70
CA LEU A 30 -23.06 -9.48 28.06
C LEU A 30 -21.84 -9.61 28.96
N ARG A 31 -20.78 -10.26 28.47
CA ARG A 31 -19.56 -10.50 29.25
C ARG A 31 -18.80 -9.20 29.53
N SER A 32 -18.70 -8.28 28.58
CA SER A 32 -18.00 -7.00 28.76
C SER A 32 -18.73 -6.03 29.69
N ALA A 33 -20.03 -6.26 29.95
CA ALA A 33 -20.80 -5.49 30.91
C ALA A 33 -20.62 -5.96 32.36
N GLU A 34 -20.04 -7.14 32.58
CA GLU A 34 -19.79 -7.67 33.93
C GLU A 34 -18.57 -6.98 34.57
N PRO A 35 -18.70 -6.40 35.79
CA PRO A 35 -17.60 -5.67 36.44
C PRO A 35 -16.36 -6.52 36.74
N ALA A 36 -16.51 -7.84 36.82
CA ALA A 36 -15.43 -8.78 37.12
C ALA A 36 -14.71 -9.30 35.86
N THR A 37 -15.18 -8.92 34.66
CA THR A 37 -14.54 -9.35 33.42
C THR A 37 -13.24 -8.62 33.20
N ILE A 38 -12.20 -9.38 32.85
CA ILE A 38 -10.92 -8.84 32.40
C ILE A 38 -11.13 -8.36 30.96
N GLY A 39 -11.30 -7.04 30.80
CA GLY A 39 -11.53 -6.40 29.50
C GLY A 39 -10.23 -5.92 28.83
N PRO A 40 -10.28 -5.61 27.52
CA PRO A 40 -11.46 -5.69 26.65
C PRO A 40 -11.70 -7.10 26.10
N VAL A 41 -12.97 -7.47 25.88
CA VAL A 41 -13.32 -8.75 25.24
C VAL A 41 -13.14 -8.61 23.72
N GLN A 42 -12.54 -9.60 23.07
CA GLN A 42 -12.26 -9.60 21.64
C GLN A 42 -12.90 -10.78 20.94
N VAL A 43 -13.66 -10.54 19.88
CA VAL A 43 -14.14 -11.59 18.96
C VAL A 43 -13.28 -11.56 17.70
N GLU A 44 -12.65 -12.68 17.36
CA GLU A 44 -11.86 -12.83 16.14
C GLU A 44 -12.58 -13.70 15.11
N ASP A 45 -12.55 -13.25 13.86
CA ASP A 45 -12.84 -14.03 12.67
C ASP A 45 -11.59 -14.07 11.80
N ARG A 46 -10.91 -15.23 11.80
CA ARG A 46 -9.64 -15.40 11.07
C ARG A 46 -9.83 -15.56 9.57
N ASP A 47 -11.01 -16.02 9.14
CA ASP A 47 -11.31 -16.22 7.72
C ASP A 47 -11.47 -14.85 7.04
N GLU A 48 -12.25 -13.96 7.66
CA GLU A 48 -12.42 -12.59 7.17
C GLU A 48 -11.40 -11.59 7.70
N ARG A 49 -10.53 -12.03 8.62
CA ARG A 49 -9.43 -11.23 9.20
C ARG A 49 -9.94 -9.99 9.92
N ARG A 50 -10.86 -10.21 10.85
CA ARG A 50 -11.54 -9.16 11.58
C ARG A 50 -11.45 -9.44 13.08
N THR A 51 -11.32 -8.37 13.84
CA THR A 51 -11.48 -8.39 15.29
C THR A 51 -12.52 -7.37 15.68
N TRP A 52 -13.48 -7.77 16.49
CA TRP A 52 -14.36 -6.85 17.21
C TRP A 52 -13.88 -6.77 18.65
N THR A 53 -13.75 -5.55 19.17
CA THR A 53 -13.31 -5.29 20.54
C THR A 53 -14.45 -4.61 21.29
N MET A 54 -14.86 -5.21 22.41
CA MET A 54 -15.90 -4.72 23.29
C MET A 54 -15.24 -4.23 24.58
N ASP A 55 -15.34 -2.93 24.82
CA ASP A 55 -14.77 -2.25 25.98
C ASP A 55 -15.89 -1.48 26.68
N GLY A 56 -16.41 -2.06 27.76
CA GLY A 56 -17.55 -1.52 28.51
C GLY A 56 -18.87 -1.51 27.74
N GLY A 57 -19.71 -2.54 27.97
CA GLY A 57 -21.12 -2.59 27.60
C GLY A 57 -21.46 -2.26 26.15
N ASP A 58 -21.66 -0.98 25.85
CA ASP A 58 -22.27 -0.52 24.59
C ASP A 58 -21.26 -0.22 23.47
N HIS A 59 -19.95 -0.18 23.78
CA HIS A 59 -18.94 0.20 22.79
C HIS A 59 -18.34 -1.03 22.09
N CYS A 60 -18.58 -1.15 20.78
CA CYS A 60 -18.06 -2.21 19.91
C CYS A 60 -17.23 -1.60 18.77
N ARG A 61 -15.94 -1.92 18.71
CA ARG A 61 -15.01 -1.42 17.69
C ARG A 61 -14.55 -2.55 16.77
N LEU A 62 -14.75 -2.38 15.46
CA LEU A 62 -14.24 -3.29 14.44
C LEU A 62 -12.84 -2.88 13.97
N THR A 63 -11.91 -3.83 13.96
CA THR A 63 -10.59 -3.75 13.34
C THR A 63 -10.48 -4.78 12.22
N VAL A 64 -10.13 -4.34 11.01
CA VAL A 64 -9.92 -5.23 9.85
C VAL A 64 -8.43 -5.36 9.56
N TRP A 65 -7.90 -6.58 9.55
CA TRP A 65 -6.49 -6.83 9.28
C TRP A 65 -6.25 -6.89 7.77
N ARG A 66 -5.55 -5.87 7.24
CA ARG A 66 -5.12 -5.89 5.85
C ARG A 66 -3.93 -6.83 5.67
N ARG A 67 -3.91 -7.56 4.54
CA ARG A 67 -2.68 -8.20 4.07
C ARG A 67 -1.70 -7.09 3.72
N HIS A 68 -0.57 -7.02 4.41
CA HIS A 68 0.57 -6.30 3.87
C HIS A 68 1.04 -7.07 2.64
N VAL A 69 0.87 -6.47 1.46
CA VAL A 69 1.43 -6.99 0.22
C VAL A 69 2.58 -6.06 -0.11
N GLU A 70 3.81 -6.52 0.16
CA GLU A 70 4.99 -5.87 -0.37
C GLU A 70 5.00 -6.13 -1.88
N TYR A 71 4.60 -5.15 -2.67
CA TYR A 71 4.90 -5.15 -4.09
C TYR A 71 6.39 -4.86 -4.24
N GLY A 72 7.20 -5.91 -4.20
CA GLY A 72 8.59 -5.85 -4.63
C GLY A 72 8.61 -5.54 -6.13
N TYR A 73 8.66 -4.27 -6.49
CA TYR A 73 9.03 -3.90 -7.85
C TYR A 73 10.47 -4.34 -8.05
N CYS A 74 10.76 -5.04 -9.15
CA CYS A 74 12.13 -5.20 -9.62
C CYS A 74 12.64 -3.79 -9.94
N ALA A 75 13.32 -3.15 -8.99
CA ALA A 75 14.00 -1.89 -9.26
C ALA A 75 15.02 -2.19 -10.38
N PRO A 76 14.99 -1.49 -11.53
CA PRO A 76 16.08 -1.60 -12.47
C PRO A 76 17.36 -1.23 -11.71
N SER A 77 18.40 -2.05 -11.84
CA SER A 77 19.71 -1.78 -11.26
C SER A 77 20.09 -0.34 -11.58
N SER A 78 20.37 0.46 -10.54
CA SER A 78 20.84 1.84 -10.73
C SER A 78 22.00 1.80 -11.73
N PRO A 79 21.94 2.55 -12.84
CA PRO A 79 23.06 2.60 -13.76
C PRO A 79 24.30 3.10 -13.00
N GLU A 80 25.41 2.39 -13.16
CA GLU A 80 26.70 2.77 -12.62
C GLU A 80 27.02 4.21 -13.05
N PRO A 81 27.54 5.07 -12.15
CA PRO A 81 27.86 6.44 -12.52
C PRO A 81 28.90 6.45 -13.64
N VAL A 82 28.47 6.83 -14.85
CA VAL A 82 29.36 6.99 -15.99
C VAL A 82 30.32 8.14 -15.68
N PRO A 83 31.64 7.96 -15.75
CA PRO A 83 32.57 9.06 -15.54
C PRO A 83 32.33 10.16 -16.58
N PRO A 84 32.50 11.44 -16.21
CA PRO A 84 32.28 12.54 -17.15
C PRO A 84 33.19 12.36 -18.36
N THR A 85 32.60 12.29 -19.54
CA THR A 85 33.35 12.32 -20.80
C THR A 85 33.97 13.71 -20.91
N THR A 86 35.30 13.81 -20.78
CA THR A 86 36.02 15.05 -21.00
C THR A 86 35.82 15.46 -22.45
N PHE A 87 34.99 16.48 -22.69
CA PHE A 87 34.85 17.06 -24.02
C PHE A 87 36.20 17.69 -24.41
N VAL A 88 36.88 17.09 -25.38
CA VAL A 88 38.02 17.73 -26.03
C VAL A 88 37.45 18.61 -27.15
N PRO A 89 37.52 19.95 -27.04
CA PRO A 89 37.06 20.81 -28.12
C PRO A 89 37.93 20.57 -29.37
N PRO A 90 37.35 20.50 -30.58
CA PRO A 90 38.13 20.44 -31.79
C PRO A 90 38.98 21.71 -31.92
N SER A 91 40.27 21.56 -32.18
CA SER A 91 41.19 22.68 -32.43
C SER A 91 40.63 23.55 -33.55
N ALA A 92 40.60 24.87 -33.32
CA ALA A 92 40.08 25.83 -34.29
C ALA A 92 40.83 25.70 -35.63
N PRO A 93 40.13 25.73 -36.79
CA PRO A 93 40.79 25.79 -38.08
C PRO A 93 41.52 27.15 -38.24
N PRO A 94 42.64 27.19 -38.99
CA PRO A 94 43.42 28.41 -39.19
C PRO A 94 42.58 29.52 -39.85
N PRO A 95 42.86 30.80 -39.56
CA PRO A 95 42.07 31.91 -40.05
C PRO A 95 42.21 32.04 -41.57
N GLY A 96 41.08 31.96 -42.28
CA GLY A 96 40.96 32.40 -43.66
C GLY A 96 40.63 31.30 -44.66
N THR A 97 39.36 30.88 -44.73
CA THR A 97 38.74 30.46 -46.00
C THR A 97 37.25 30.73 -45.91
N VAL A 98 36.83 31.91 -46.36
CA VAL A 98 35.40 32.24 -46.54
C VAL A 98 34.92 31.56 -47.83
N GLY A 99 34.23 30.43 -47.70
CA GLY A 99 33.48 29.80 -48.80
C GLY A 99 32.07 30.38 -48.94
N PRO A 100 31.52 30.51 -50.16
CA PRO A 100 30.31 31.29 -50.40
C PRO A 100 29.03 30.63 -49.83
N ARG A 101 28.17 31.49 -49.27
CA ARG A 101 26.88 31.19 -48.67
C ARG A 101 25.90 30.60 -49.71
N PRO A 102 25.35 29.38 -49.53
CA PRO A 102 24.31 28.88 -50.42
C PRO A 102 22.99 29.63 -50.21
N ARG A 103 22.36 30.02 -51.32
CA ARG A 103 21.07 30.72 -51.36
C ARG A 103 19.93 29.85 -50.82
N SER A 104 19.09 30.45 -49.98
CA SER A 104 17.88 29.85 -49.41
C SER A 104 16.89 29.42 -50.50
N ARG A 105 16.48 28.15 -50.50
CA ARG A 105 15.45 27.62 -51.41
C ARG A 105 14.05 27.90 -50.83
N GLN A 106 13.23 28.63 -51.56
CA GLN A 106 11.84 28.96 -51.20
C GLN A 106 10.99 27.69 -51.02
N ARG A 107 10.24 27.64 -49.91
CA ARG A 107 9.28 26.59 -49.57
C ARG A 107 7.98 26.82 -50.35
N ARG A 108 7.66 25.96 -51.33
CA ARG A 108 6.34 25.93 -51.98
C ARG A 108 5.29 25.49 -50.95
N GLN A 109 4.22 26.28 -50.81
CA GLN A 109 3.00 25.88 -50.12
C GLN A 109 2.11 25.09 -51.09
N VAL A 110 1.55 23.97 -50.63
CA VAL A 110 0.55 23.18 -51.35
C VAL A 110 -0.82 23.55 -50.78
N ILE A 111 -1.74 23.97 -51.64
CA ILE A 111 -3.14 24.25 -51.30
C ILE A 111 -3.89 22.90 -51.41
N ALA A 112 -4.63 22.54 -50.36
CA ALA A 112 -5.52 21.38 -50.33
C ALA A 112 -6.85 21.72 -51.01
N SER A 113 -7.41 20.74 -51.74
CA SER A 113 -8.69 20.81 -52.47
C SER A 113 -9.91 20.77 -51.57
#